data_AF-A0A1N7PET6-F1
#
_entry.id   AF-A0A1N7PET6-F1
#
_cell.length_a   1.000
_cell.length_b   1.000
_cell.length_c   1.000
_cell.angle_alpha   90.00
_cell.angle_beta   90.00
_cell.angle_gamma   90.00
#
_symmetry.space_group_name_H-M   'P 1'
#
loop_
_entity.id
_entity.type
_entity.pdbx_description
1 polymer ?
#
loop_
_entity_poly.entity_id
_entity_poly.type
_entity_poly.pdbx_seq_one_letter_code
_entity_poly.pdbx_strand_id
1 'polypeptide(L)'
;MLNTVGVRKSVSGLAAVALAGLLLAACGDLPKPFQHAQSGQPLTRLETAELVTVMADPATPDAAPALVQSLLAAGVPARLATSADVGGYQVGPDPQRGQWVLRNPEGVGLIHANSADGVAALSSAIKAAVEKDMESPLVLRMAAPAPEPIPGLRPAPDPHLKPPGSKDNGPPGLDTIPALSLGTIGGFGHKKDDILRGALETSLLRAGLKVSETAKFVIDGDISQEVIGGITRLRVVWTVRDTQGQEVGTVSQENPVEAEFLEGQFPALAVAIADGGTEGVYAMLSRVRLDPASNGQ
;
A
#
# COMPACT_ATOMS: atom_id res chain seq x y z
N MET A 1 -0.18 -90.61 42.76
CA MET A 1 -0.53 -90.10 41.42
C MET A 1 -1.41 -88.88 41.58
N LEU A 2 -0.85 -87.67 41.50
CA LEU A 2 -1.59 -86.41 41.43
C LEU A 2 -0.77 -85.45 40.56
N ASN A 3 -1.32 -85.14 39.39
CA ASN A 3 -0.74 -84.34 38.33
C ASN A 3 -1.15 -82.87 38.57
N THR A 4 -0.21 -81.94 38.68
CA THR A 4 -0.50 -80.50 38.70
C THR A 4 0.09 -79.85 37.46
N VAL A 5 -0.80 -79.50 36.52
CA VAL A 5 -0.49 -78.77 35.29
C VAL A 5 -0.44 -77.28 35.61
N GLY A 6 0.74 -76.69 35.52
CA GLY A 6 0.96 -75.24 35.67
C GLY A 6 0.81 -74.53 34.33
N VAL A 7 -0.25 -73.73 34.19
CA VAL A 7 -0.50 -72.84 33.05
C VAL A 7 0.36 -71.57 33.20
N ARG A 8 1.37 -71.38 32.33
CA ARG A 8 2.08 -70.09 32.20
C ARG A 8 1.33 -69.21 31.21
N LYS A 9 0.75 -68.10 31.68
CA LYS A 9 0.20 -67.04 30.82
C LYS A 9 1.33 -66.10 30.41
N SER A 10 1.55 -65.96 29.09
CA SER A 10 2.49 -65.01 28.48
C SER A 10 2.02 -63.57 28.69
N VAL A 11 2.79 -62.80 29.44
CA VAL A 11 2.69 -61.33 29.54
C VAL A 11 3.75 -60.74 28.61
N SER A 12 3.49 -60.74 27.30
CA SER A 12 4.42 -60.18 26.31
C SER A 12 3.76 -59.28 25.27
N GLY A 13 2.44 -59.07 25.33
CA GLY A 13 1.70 -58.32 24.32
C GLY A 13 1.48 -56.84 24.59
N LEU A 14 1.56 -56.38 25.85
CA LEU A 14 1.10 -55.04 26.22
C LEU A 14 2.19 -53.95 26.21
N ALA A 15 3.47 -54.32 26.27
CA ALA A 15 4.57 -53.36 26.26
C ALA A 15 4.89 -52.80 24.85
N ALA A 16 4.57 -53.54 23.79
CA ALA A 16 4.91 -53.14 22.42
C ALA A 16 3.97 -52.05 21.85
N VAL A 17 2.72 -51.98 22.32
CA VAL A 17 1.74 -50.98 21.83
C VAL A 17 1.93 -49.62 22.50
N ALA A 18 2.39 -49.58 23.75
CA ALA A 18 2.63 -48.32 24.46
C ALA A 18 3.83 -47.53 23.89
N LEU A 19 4.83 -48.20 23.32
CA LEU A 19 6.03 -47.54 22.79
C LEU A 19 5.80 -46.93 21.39
N ALA A 20 4.87 -47.47 20.59
CA ALA A 20 4.54 -46.93 19.27
C ALA A 20 3.69 -45.63 19.34
N GLY A 21 2.91 -45.44 20.41
CA GLY A 21 2.10 -44.23 20.59
C GLY A 21 2.91 -42.98 20.95
N LEU A 22 4.08 -43.14 21.57
CA LEU A 22 4.94 -42.02 22.01
C LEU A 22 5.78 -41.40 20.88
N LEU A 23 5.92 -42.06 19.73
CA LEU A 23 6.69 -41.55 18.59
C LEU A 23 5.87 -40.67 17.63
N LEU A 24 4.54 -40.64 17.75
CA LEU A 24 3.66 -39.86 16.87
C LEU A 24 3.29 -38.47 17.43
N ALA A 25 3.69 -38.14 18.65
CA ALA A 25 3.42 -36.84 19.28
C ALA A 25 4.57 -35.82 19.16
N ALA A 26 5.64 -36.14 18.41
CA ALA A 26 6.84 -35.31 18.30
C ALA A 26 6.92 -34.45 17.02
N CYS A 27 5.83 -34.34 16.24
CA CYS A 27 5.71 -33.31 15.22
C CYS A 27 5.15 -32.03 15.85
N GLY A 28 6.01 -31.31 16.58
CA GLY A 28 5.71 -29.94 16.98
C GLY A 28 5.60 -29.04 15.76
N ASP A 29 4.72 -28.04 15.81
CA ASP A 29 4.55 -27.07 14.73
C ASP A 29 5.90 -26.45 14.36
N LEU A 30 6.30 -26.65 13.11
CA LEU A 30 7.55 -26.13 12.56
C LEU A 30 7.50 -24.59 12.67
N PRO A 31 8.44 -23.95 13.40
CA PRO A 31 8.45 -22.49 13.50
C PRO A 31 8.64 -21.93 12.10
N LYS A 32 7.62 -21.24 11.57
CA LYS A 32 7.65 -20.60 10.25
C LYS A 32 8.37 -19.26 10.40
N PRO A 33 9.68 -19.14 10.10
CA PRO A 33 10.45 -17.94 10.43
C PRO A 33 10.20 -16.77 9.46
N PHE A 34 9.38 -16.99 8.41
CA PHE A 34 9.15 -16.02 7.33
C PHE A 34 7.67 -15.81 7.00
N GLN A 35 6.75 -16.06 7.93
CA GLN A 35 5.43 -15.46 7.83
C GLN A 35 5.55 -13.97 8.18
N HIS A 36 6.20 -13.20 7.31
CA HIS A 36 5.96 -11.78 7.25
C HIS A 36 4.48 -11.64 6.94
N ALA A 37 3.73 -11.11 7.90
CA ALA A 37 2.38 -10.66 7.66
C ALA A 37 2.44 -9.79 6.40
N GLN A 38 1.77 -10.24 5.33
CA GLN A 38 1.43 -9.43 4.16
C GLN A 38 0.53 -8.29 4.65
N SER A 39 1.08 -7.37 5.41
CA SER A 39 0.54 -6.05 5.65
C SER A 39 1.02 -5.20 4.49
N GLY A 40 0.55 -5.54 3.29
CA GLY A 40 0.62 -4.63 2.16
C GLY A 40 -0.17 -3.40 2.55
N GLN A 41 0.50 -2.38 3.07
CA GLN A 41 -0.09 -1.07 3.12
C GLN A 41 -0.29 -0.64 1.67
N PRO A 42 -1.52 -0.29 1.25
CA PRO A 42 -1.76 0.23 -0.08
C PRO A 42 -1.09 1.60 -0.19
N LEU A 43 0.17 1.62 -0.64
CA LEU A 43 0.85 2.85 -1.01
C LEU A 43 0.35 3.26 -2.41
N THR A 44 -0.68 4.11 -2.36
CA THR A 44 -0.87 5.32 -3.18
C THR A 44 -0.71 5.17 -4.71
N ARG A 45 -1.74 4.55 -5.29
CA ARG A 45 -2.63 5.06 -6.36
C ARG A 45 -2.02 5.57 -7.68
N LEU A 46 -2.19 4.76 -8.72
CA LEU A 46 -2.17 5.12 -10.13
C LEU A 46 -3.31 6.10 -10.49
N GLU A 47 -2.99 7.14 -11.26
CA GLU A 47 -3.84 8.28 -11.64
C GLU A 47 -5.16 7.96 -12.36
N THR A 48 -5.49 6.69 -12.63
CA THR A 48 -6.69 6.31 -13.41
C THR A 48 -7.53 5.17 -12.86
N ALA A 49 -7.25 4.65 -11.66
CA ALA A 49 -8.15 3.70 -10.99
C ALA A 49 -9.22 4.45 -10.17
N GLU A 50 -10.46 4.44 -10.66
CA GLU A 50 -11.72 4.78 -9.95
C GLU A 50 -11.54 5.82 -8.82
N LEU A 51 -11.65 7.11 -9.19
CA LEU A 51 -11.24 8.21 -8.31
C LEU A 51 -12.14 8.34 -7.07
N VAL A 52 -13.45 8.16 -7.21
CA VAL A 52 -14.42 8.36 -6.12
C VAL A 52 -15.35 7.15 -5.94
N THR A 53 -15.33 6.55 -4.76
CA THR A 53 -16.31 5.54 -4.36
C THR A 53 -17.46 6.18 -3.60
N VAL A 54 -18.69 6.01 -4.08
CA VAL A 54 -19.91 6.53 -3.46
C VAL A 54 -20.63 5.41 -2.70
N MET A 55 -20.80 5.60 -1.39
CA MET A 55 -21.50 4.68 -0.51
C MET A 55 -23.01 4.91 -0.58
N ALA A 56 -23.78 3.83 -0.66
CA ALA A 56 -25.23 3.90 -0.56
C ALA A 56 -25.68 4.34 0.84
N ASP A 57 -26.64 5.25 0.89
CA ASP A 57 -27.34 5.62 2.13
C ASP A 57 -28.67 4.85 2.19
N PRO A 58 -28.90 3.99 3.18
CA PRO A 58 -30.17 3.28 3.31
C PRO A 58 -31.36 4.22 3.53
N ALA A 59 -31.16 5.44 4.03
CA ALA A 59 -32.22 6.43 4.15
C ALA A 59 -32.59 7.09 2.81
N THR A 60 -31.65 7.13 1.86
CA THR A 60 -31.83 7.78 0.55
C THR A 60 -31.24 6.91 -0.57
N PRO A 61 -31.88 5.76 -0.90
CA PRO A 61 -31.31 4.76 -1.81
C PRO A 61 -31.04 5.29 -3.23
N ASP A 62 -31.78 6.31 -3.67
CA ASP A 62 -31.62 6.92 -4.99
C ASP A 62 -30.52 7.98 -5.06
N ALA A 63 -30.04 8.48 -3.91
CA ALA A 63 -29.08 9.59 -3.86
C ALA A 63 -27.68 9.16 -4.34
N ALA A 64 -27.22 7.97 -3.93
CA ALA A 64 -25.90 7.47 -4.34
C ALA A 64 -25.81 7.19 -5.85
N PRO A 65 -26.76 6.48 -6.51
CA PRO A 65 -26.78 6.34 -7.96
C PRO A 65 -26.82 7.68 -8.71
N ALA A 66 -27.65 8.62 -8.26
CA ALA A 66 -27.72 9.95 -8.87
C ALA A 66 -26.39 10.71 -8.74
N LEU A 67 -25.71 10.59 -7.61
CA LEU A 67 -24.41 11.22 -7.38
C LEU A 67 -23.32 10.62 -8.26
N VAL A 68 -23.28 9.29 -8.41
CA VAL A 68 -22.35 8.63 -9.34
C VAL A 68 -22.56 9.13 -10.77
N GLN A 69 -23.81 9.16 -11.25
CA GLN A 69 -24.11 9.69 -12.59
C GLN A 69 -23.69 11.15 -12.74
N SER A 70 -23.91 11.98 -11.72
CA SER A 70 -23.49 13.38 -11.77
C SER A 70 -21.98 13.58 -11.76
N LEU A 71 -21.23 12.76 -11.02
CA LEU A 71 -19.76 12.78 -11.01
C LEU A 71 -19.20 12.35 -12.38
N LEU A 72 -19.74 11.28 -12.95
CA LEU A 72 -19.37 10.82 -14.29
C LEU A 72 -19.65 11.89 -15.35
N ALA A 73 -20.81 12.55 -15.30
CA ALA A 73 -21.14 13.67 -16.19
C ALA A 73 -20.19 14.87 -16.03
N ALA A 74 -19.62 15.06 -14.84
CA ALA A 74 -18.63 16.10 -14.55
C ALA A 74 -17.18 15.72 -14.92
N GLY A 75 -16.97 14.51 -15.46
CA GLY A 75 -15.66 13.97 -15.81
C GLY A 75 -14.87 13.40 -14.63
N VAL A 76 -15.52 13.12 -13.51
CA VAL A 76 -14.90 12.50 -12.33
C VAL A 76 -15.25 11.00 -12.32
N PRO A 77 -14.26 10.10 -12.50
CA PRO A 77 -14.52 8.66 -12.45
C PRO A 77 -15.06 8.26 -11.07
N ALA A 78 -16.27 7.70 -11.04
CA ALA A 78 -16.94 7.33 -9.81
C ALA A 78 -17.70 6.01 -9.93
N ARG A 79 -17.84 5.29 -8.81
CA ARG A 79 -18.62 4.05 -8.72
C ARG A 79 -19.44 3.96 -7.44
N LEU A 80 -20.45 3.10 -7.45
CA LEU A 80 -21.17 2.69 -6.25
C LEU A 80 -20.41 1.58 -5.53
N ALA A 81 -20.36 1.64 -4.20
CA ALA A 81 -19.90 0.53 -3.37
C ALA A 81 -20.93 0.15 -2.30
N THR A 82 -20.97 -1.15 -2.00
CA THR A 82 -21.82 -1.77 -0.98
C THR A 82 -21.11 -1.92 0.36
N SER A 83 -19.78 -1.78 0.38
CA SER A 83 -18.93 -1.75 1.57
C SER A 83 -17.98 -0.56 1.51
N ALA A 84 -17.42 -0.17 2.66
CA ALA A 84 -16.30 0.75 2.72
C ALA A 84 -15.06 0.04 2.14
N ASP A 85 -14.95 0.02 0.82
CA ASP A 85 -13.80 -0.55 0.13
C ASP A 85 -12.56 0.30 0.40
N VAL A 86 -11.46 -0.37 0.74
CA VAL A 86 -10.21 0.26 1.15
C VAL A 86 -9.46 0.74 -0.09
N GLY A 87 -9.70 1.98 -0.51
CA GLY A 87 -8.95 2.63 -1.57
C GLY A 87 -9.65 3.85 -2.14
N GLY A 88 -8.89 4.93 -2.32
CA GLY A 88 -9.35 6.11 -3.06
C GLY A 88 -10.17 7.12 -2.27
N TYR A 89 -10.81 8.08 -2.96
CA TYR A 89 -11.72 9.00 -2.31
C TYR A 89 -13.03 8.29 -2.02
N GLN A 90 -13.59 8.52 -0.82
CA GLN A 90 -14.85 7.91 -0.41
C GLN A 90 -15.87 9.00 -0.13
N VAL A 91 -17.07 8.88 -0.70
CA VAL A 91 -18.19 9.76 -0.44
C VAL A 91 -19.30 8.95 0.18
N GLY A 92 -19.74 9.31 1.37
CA GLY A 92 -20.83 8.61 2.03
C GLY A 92 -21.59 9.49 3.01
N PRO A 93 -22.77 9.04 3.47
CA PRO A 93 -23.51 9.71 4.52
C PRO A 93 -22.71 9.66 5.83
N ASP A 94 -22.68 10.78 6.54
CA ASP A 94 -22.30 10.88 7.95
C ASP A 94 -23.55 10.66 8.81
N PRO A 95 -23.67 9.48 9.46
CA PRO A 95 -24.87 9.14 10.22
C PRO A 95 -25.07 10.04 11.45
N GLN A 96 -24.03 10.74 11.92
CA GLN A 96 -24.15 11.63 13.07
C GLN A 96 -24.67 13.01 12.69
N ARG A 97 -24.42 13.45 11.45
CA ARG A 97 -24.69 14.83 11.01
C ARG A 97 -25.73 14.93 9.91
N GLY A 98 -26.14 13.81 9.30
CA GLY A 98 -27.04 13.82 8.14
C GLY A 98 -26.44 14.52 6.92
N GLN A 99 -25.11 14.56 6.84
CA GLN A 99 -24.34 15.24 5.79
C GLN A 99 -23.63 14.22 4.90
N TRP A 100 -23.31 14.59 3.67
CA TRP A 100 -22.37 13.85 2.85
C TRP A 100 -20.95 14.26 3.20
N VAL A 101 -20.07 13.28 3.34
CA VAL A 101 -18.65 13.52 3.62
C VAL A 101 -17.80 12.89 2.53
N LEU A 102 -16.98 13.72 1.88
CA LEU A 102 -15.88 13.26 1.03
C LEU A 102 -14.67 13.03 1.93
N ARG A 103 -14.12 11.83 1.91
CA ARG A 103 -12.87 11.47 2.58
C ARG A 103 -11.80 11.20 1.53
N ASN A 104 -10.57 11.63 1.81
CA ASN A 104 -9.42 11.25 1.02
C ASN A 104 -9.03 9.77 1.28
N PRO A 105 -8.06 9.20 0.54
CA PRO A 105 -7.60 7.83 0.77
C PRO A 105 -7.05 7.55 2.18
N GLU A 106 -6.62 8.58 2.90
CA GLU A 106 -6.14 8.48 4.29
C GLU A 106 -7.29 8.54 5.31
N GLY A 107 -8.54 8.69 4.85
CA GLY A 107 -9.73 8.79 5.70
C GLY A 107 -10.03 10.21 6.22
N VAL A 108 -9.25 11.22 5.82
CA VAL A 108 -9.44 12.62 6.23
C VAL A 108 -10.65 13.21 5.48
N GLY A 109 -11.60 13.78 6.22
CA GLY A 109 -12.74 14.49 5.65
C GLY A 109 -12.31 15.78 4.94
N LEU A 110 -12.48 15.84 3.62
CA LEU A 110 -12.16 16.99 2.78
C LEU A 110 -13.34 17.96 2.63
N ILE A 111 -14.58 17.43 2.63
CA ILE A 111 -15.79 18.23 2.48
C ILE A 111 -16.88 17.65 3.37
N HIS A 112 -17.67 18.53 3.97
CA HIS A 112 -18.97 18.22 4.57
C HIS A 112 -20.04 19.02 3.81
N ALA A 113 -21.00 18.33 3.20
CA ALA A 113 -22.05 18.94 2.40
C ALA A 113 -23.43 18.50 2.89
N ASN A 114 -24.41 19.41 2.90
CA ASN A 114 -25.75 19.05 3.33
C ASN A 114 -26.45 18.29 2.21
N SER A 115 -27.21 17.25 2.57
CA SER A 115 -28.06 16.52 1.62
C SER A 115 -29.12 17.42 0.94
N ALA A 116 -29.48 18.54 1.58
CA ALA A 116 -30.40 19.54 1.04
C ALA A 116 -29.85 20.35 -0.13
N ASP A 117 -28.52 20.43 -0.31
CA ASP A 117 -27.88 21.25 -1.35
C ASP A 117 -28.05 20.64 -2.76
N GLY A 118 -28.50 19.38 -2.83
CA GLY A 118 -28.76 18.67 -4.07
C GLY A 118 -27.50 18.04 -4.69
N VAL A 119 -27.74 17.05 -5.56
CA VAL A 119 -26.69 16.21 -6.15
C VAL A 119 -25.70 17.00 -7.02
N ALA A 120 -26.17 18.01 -7.75
CA ALA A 120 -25.33 18.81 -8.64
C ALA A 120 -24.33 19.71 -7.88
N ALA A 121 -24.76 20.30 -6.76
CA ALA A 121 -23.88 21.08 -5.91
C ALA A 121 -22.82 20.18 -5.25
N LEU A 122 -23.26 19.00 -4.78
CA LEU A 122 -22.38 18.00 -4.17
C LEU A 122 -21.32 17.49 -5.14
N SER A 123 -21.70 17.14 -6.38
CA SER A 123 -20.74 16.65 -7.38
C SER A 123 -19.71 17.71 -7.77
N SER A 124 -20.14 18.98 -7.92
CA SER A 124 -19.22 20.09 -8.18
C SER A 124 -18.24 20.32 -7.02
N ALA A 125 -18.71 20.20 -5.77
CA ALA A 125 -17.85 20.34 -4.60
C ALA A 125 -16.82 19.21 -4.52
N ILE A 126 -17.25 17.97 -4.77
CA ILE A 126 -16.38 16.79 -4.80
C ILE A 126 -15.29 16.97 -5.85
N LYS A 127 -15.65 17.35 -7.08
CA LYS A 127 -14.68 17.59 -8.16
C LYS A 127 -13.60 18.60 -7.73
N ALA A 128 -14.02 19.77 -7.24
CA ALA A 128 -13.09 20.82 -6.84
C ALA A 128 -12.17 20.38 -5.69
N ALA A 129 -12.67 19.63 -4.71
CA ALA A 129 -11.84 19.14 -3.62
C ALA A 129 -10.86 18.05 -4.06
N VAL A 130 -11.28 17.15 -4.94
CA VAL A 130 -10.41 16.12 -5.50
C VAL A 130 -9.30 16.75 -6.34
N GLU A 131 -9.63 17.68 -7.24
CA GLU A 131 -8.62 18.42 -8.04
C GLU A 131 -7.63 19.15 -7.14
N LYS A 132 -8.12 19.90 -6.14
CA LYS A 132 -7.28 20.62 -5.19
C LYS A 132 -6.38 19.70 -4.34
N ASP A 133 -6.93 18.58 -3.88
CA ASP A 133 -6.16 17.59 -3.13
C ASP A 133 -5.09 16.98 -4.05
N MET A 134 -5.43 16.64 -5.30
CA MET A 134 -4.52 16.14 -6.33
C MET A 134 -3.40 17.10 -6.72
N GLU A 135 -3.60 18.41 -6.62
CA GLU A 135 -2.55 19.42 -6.82
C GLU A 135 -1.58 19.55 -5.64
N SER A 136 -1.96 19.05 -4.46
CA SER A 136 -1.12 19.16 -3.26
C SER A 136 0.03 18.14 -3.32
N PRO A 137 1.31 18.56 -3.15
CA PRO A 137 2.44 17.64 -3.02
C PRO A 137 2.16 16.55 -1.99
N LEU A 138 2.50 15.30 -2.27
CA LEU A 138 2.22 14.14 -1.40
C LEU A 138 2.72 14.36 0.04
N VAL A 139 3.85 15.05 0.20
CA VAL A 139 4.47 15.45 1.48
C VAL A 139 3.55 16.37 2.32
N LEU A 140 2.70 17.17 1.69
CA LEU A 140 1.73 18.03 2.37
C LEU A 140 0.42 17.30 2.67
N ARG A 141 0.08 16.23 1.94
CA ARG A 141 -1.10 15.39 2.22
C ARG A 141 -0.90 14.58 3.51
N MET A 142 0.29 14.00 3.68
CA MET A 142 0.67 13.26 4.89
C MET A 142 0.88 14.16 6.12
N ALA A 143 0.91 15.48 5.94
CA ALA A 143 1.06 16.46 7.02
C ALA A 143 -0.30 16.94 7.55
N ALA A 144 -1.34 16.10 7.48
CA ALA A 144 -2.61 16.37 8.17
C ALA A 144 -2.35 16.64 9.67
N PRO A 145 -3.05 17.64 10.26
CA PRO A 145 -2.73 18.15 11.58
C PRO A 145 -2.91 17.07 12.64
N ALA A 146 -1.95 17.01 13.57
CA ALA A 146 -2.12 16.30 14.84
C ALA A 146 -3.50 16.69 15.44
N PRO A 147 -4.21 15.75 16.10
CA PRO A 147 -5.49 16.03 16.73
C PRO A 147 -5.40 17.30 17.58
N GLU A 148 -6.40 18.17 17.49
CA GLU A 148 -6.36 19.50 18.11
C GLU A 148 -5.83 19.42 19.55
N PRO A 149 -4.92 20.34 19.93
CA PRO A 149 -4.29 20.31 21.24
C PRO A 149 -5.35 20.34 22.35
N ILE A 150 -5.30 19.33 23.22
CA ILE A 150 -6.09 19.26 24.44
C ILE A 150 -5.89 20.57 25.21
N PRO A 151 -6.96 21.33 25.55
CA PRO A 151 -6.85 22.54 26.34
C PRO A 151 -6.12 22.25 27.66
N GLY A 152 -4.89 22.73 27.79
CA GLY A 152 -4.08 22.56 29.01
C GLY A 152 -2.66 22.02 28.81
N LEU A 153 -2.33 21.45 27.63
CA LEU A 153 -0.93 21.10 27.29
C LEU A 153 -0.39 22.04 26.21
N ARG A 154 0.38 23.05 26.62
CA ARG A 154 1.26 23.79 25.71
C ARG A 154 2.68 23.23 25.83
N PRO A 155 3.28 22.69 24.76
CA PRO A 155 4.73 22.57 24.71
C PRO A 155 5.34 23.98 24.71
N ALA A 156 6.44 24.16 25.44
CA ALA A 156 7.17 25.44 25.43
C ALA A 156 7.70 25.73 24.01
N PRO A 157 7.69 27.01 23.57
CA PRO A 157 8.19 27.37 22.25
C PRO A 157 9.71 27.15 22.20
N ASP A 158 10.16 26.37 21.23
CA ASP A 158 11.58 26.20 20.93
C ASP A 158 12.11 27.48 20.25
N PRO A 159 13.07 28.21 20.85
CA PRO A 159 13.58 29.48 20.32
C PRO A 159 14.43 29.34 19.04
N HIS A 160 14.59 28.13 18.49
CA HIS A 160 15.45 27.89 17.32
C HIS A 160 14.73 27.78 15.97
N LEU A 161 13.39 27.90 15.90
CA LEU A 161 12.66 27.82 14.63
C LEU A 161 12.56 29.19 13.94
N LYS A 162 13.36 29.37 12.88
CA LYS A 162 13.34 30.53 11.97
C LYS A 162 12.19 30.39 10.94
N PRO A 163 11.54 31.48 10.47
CA PRO A 163 10.36 31.39 9.60
C PRO A 163 10.70 30.88 8.18
N PRO A 164 9.77 30.19 7.49
CA PRO A 164 10.01 29.62 6.18
C PRO A 164 9.98 30.70 5.11
N GLY A 165 11.15 30.98 4.54
CA GLY A 165 11.31 31.91 3.42
C GLY A 165 12.70 31.90 2.77
N SER A 166 13.53 30.89 3.07
CA SER A 166 14.87 30.78 2.48
C SER A 166 14.88 29.73 1.38
N LYS A 167 15.25 30.15 0.18
CA LYS A 167 15.68 29.27 -0.92
C LYS A 167 16.99 28.62 -0.48
N ASP A 168 16.94 27.44 0.15
CA ASP A 168 18.04 26.48 0.24
C ASP A 168 17.60 25.24 1.02
N ASN A 169 18.04 24.08 0.52
CA ASN A 169 17.97 22.72 1.08
C ASN A 169 16.65 21.96 0.87
N GLY A 170 16.73 20.91 0.05
CA GLY A 170 15.77 19.80 0.08
C GLY A 170 15.66 19.18 1.48
N PRO A 171 14.69 18.29 1.71
CA PRO A 171 14.41 17.77 3.05
C PRO A 171 15.68 17.22 3.71
N PRO A 172 15.98 17.63 4.96
CA PRO A 172 17.20 17.24 5.64
C PRO A 172 17.25 15.72 5.81
N GLY A 173 18.28 15.07 5.26
CA GLY A 173 18.53 13.62 5.41
C GLY A 173 18.80 12.85 4.12
N LEU A 174 18.57 13.44 2.94
CA LEU A 174 18.73 12.75 1.64
C LEU A 174 20.19 12.45 1.26
N ASP A 175 21.14 13.30 1.63
CA ASP A 175 22.58 13.15 1.29
C ASP A 175 23.26 11.90 1.87
N THR A 176 22.52 11.16 2.69
CA THR A 176 23.01 9.98 3.41
C THR A 176 22.31 8.70 2.99
N ILE A 177 21.37 8.76 2.03
CA ILE A 177 20.82 7.54 1.42
C ILE A 177 21.86 7.02 0.41
N PRO A 178 22.33 5.77 0.56
CA PRO A 178 23.28 5.18 -0.36
C PRO A 178 22.72 5.17 -1.79
N ALA A 179 23.59 5.31 -2.77
CA ALA A 179 23.20 5.15 -4.17
C ALA A 179 22.56 3.75 -4.38
N LEU A 180 21.64 3.69 -5.34
CA LEU A 180 20.85 2.51 -5.72
C LEU A 180 21.20 2.11 -7.16
N SER A 181 21.22 0.82 -7.47
CA SER A 181 21.30 0.32 -8.84
C SER A 181 19.95 -0.27 -9.23
N LEU A 182 19.62 -0.18 -10.52
CA LEU A 182 18.44 -0.84 -11.06
C LEU A 182 18.83 -2.23 -11.56
N GLY A 183 18.20 -3.24 -10.98
CA GLY A 183 18.35 -4.63 -11.36
C GLY A 183 17.39 -5.03 -12.48
N THR A 184 16.83 -6.23 -12.34
CA THR A 184 15.88 -6.74 -13.33
C THR A 184 14.52 -6.10 -13.09
N ILE A 185 13.95 -5.51 -14.13
CA ILE A 185 12.57 -5.01 -14.15
C ILE A 185 11.89 -5.74 -15.29
N GLY A 186 10.83 -6.49 -15.00
CA GLY A 186 10.21 -7.36 -15.99
C GLY A 186 8.74 -7.65 -15.72
N GLY A 187 7.99 -7.90 -16.78
CA GLY A 187 6.58 -8.32 -16.70
C GLY A 187 5.69 -7.78 -17.83
N PHE A 188 6.19 -6.84 -18.63
CA PHE A 188 5.49 -6.28 -19.80
C PHE A 188 6.18 -6.61 -21.13
N GLY A 189 7.39 -7.19 -21.08
CA GLY A 189 8.22 -7.52 -22.24
C GLY A 189 9.23 -6.42 -22.55
N HIS A 190 10.35 -6.79 -23.20
CA HIS A 190 11.59 -5.99 -23.30
C HIS A 190 11.37 -4.48 -23.51
N LYS A 191 10.61 -4.07 -24.54
CA LYS A 191 10.41 -2.64 -24.85
C LYS A 191 9.67 -1.89 -23.74
N LYS A 192 8.63 -2.50 -23.17
CA LYS A 192 7.82 -1.89 -22.09
C LYS A 192 8.62 -1.90 -20.77
N ASP A 193 9.37 -2.97 -20.52
CA ASP A 193 10.25 -3.08 -19.36
C ASP A 193 11.35 -2.00 -19.38
N ASP A 194 11.94 -1.69 -20.54
CA ASP A 194 12.91 -0.60 -20.69
C ASP A 194 12.31 0.79 -20.44
N ILE A 195 11.08 1.02 -20.90
CA ILE A 195 10.35 2.28 -20.64
C ILE A 195 10.10 2.42 -19.12
N LEU A 196 9.67 1.36 -18.45
CA LEU A 196 9.46 1.37 -17.00
C LEU A 196 10.76 1.57 -16.24
N ARG A 197 11.87 0.97 -16.67
CA ARG A 197 13.20 1.19 -16.09
C ARG A 197 13.60 2.66 -16.15
N GLY A 198 13.48 3.30 -17.32
CA GLY A 198 13.81 4.72 -17.47
C GLY A 198 12.90 5.65 -16.66
N ALA A 199 11.62 5.30 -16.54
CA ALA A 199 10.66 6.02 -15.69
C ALA A 199 11.05 5.92 -14.21
N LEU A 200 11.41 4.71 -13.74
CA LEU A 200 11.86 4.48 -12.36
C LEU A 200 13.15 5.23 -12.05
N GLU A 201 14.15 5.18 -12.94
CA GLU A 201 15.38 5.94 -12.78
C GLU A 201 15.10 7.44 -12.63
N THR A 202 14.26 7.99 -13.50
CA THR A 202 13.88 9.41 -13.46
C THR A 202 13.16 9.76 -12.16
N SER A 203 12.26 8.89 -11.69
CA SER A 203 11.51 9.11 -10.46
C SER A 203 12.41 9.07 -9.22
N LEU A 204 13.30 8.08 -9.12
CA LEU A 204 14.32 7.98 -8.06
C LEU A 204 15.20 9.24 -8.01
N LEU A 205 15.72 9.69 -9.15
CA LEU A 205 16.53 10.91 -9.24
C LEU A 205 15.75 12.14 -8.78
N ARG A 206 14.47 12.26 -9.17
CA ARG A 206 13.60 13.36 -8.75
C ARG A 206 13.34 13.34 -7.24
N ALA A 207 13.26 12.16 -6.63
CA ALA A 207 13.16 11.98 -5.19
C ALA A 207 14.48 12.22 -4.43
N GLY A 208 15.56 12.57 -5.14
CA GLY A 208 16.89 12.81 -4.56
C GLY A 208 17.69 11.54 -4.28
N LEU A 209 17.23 10.38 -4.76
CA LEU A 209 17.95 9.11 -4.68
C LEU A 209 18.93 9.01 -5.85
N LYS A 210 20.22 8.79 -5.54
CA LYS A 210 21.24 8.64 -6.57
C LYS A 210 21.16 7.25 -7.18
N VAL A 211 21.12 7.17 -8.51
CA VAL A 211 21.21 5.90 -9.24
C VAL A 211 22.64 5.71 -9.74
N SER A 212 23.25 4.54 -9.48
CA SER A 212 24.61 4.19 -9.89
C SER A 212 24.73 2.67 -10.08
N GLU A 213 25.42 2.23 -11.13
CA GLU A 213 25.67 0.79 -11.37
C GLU A 213 26.51 0.13 -10.26
N THR A 214 27.31 0.93 -9.53
CA THR A 214 28.19 0.46 -8.43
C THR A 214 27.55 0.63 -7.04
N ALA A 215 26.24 0.84 -7.00
CA ALA A 215 25.48 0.97 -5.77
C ALA A 215 25.52 -0.28 -4.89
N LYS A 216 25.32 -0.05 -3.59
CA LYS A 216 25.27 -1.13 -2.59
C LYS A 216 23.92 -1.82 -2.50
N PHE A 217 22.88 -1.19 -3.02
CA PHE A 217 21.53 -1.74 -3.06
C PHE A 217 21.06 -1.84 -4.49
N VAL A 218 20.43 -2.97 -4.80
CA VAL A 218 19.84 -3.26 -6.11
C VAL A 218 18.33 -3.26 -5.95
N ILE A 219 17.62 -2.58 -6.85
CA ILE A 219 16.15 -2.62 -6.93
C ILE A 219 15.76 -3.54 -8.08
N ASP A 220 15.10 -4.65 -7.77
CA ASP A 220 14.42 -5.50 -8.75
C ASP A 220 12.92 -5.17 -8.79
N GLY A 221 12.30 -5.31 -9.96
CA GLY A 221 10.86 -5.15 -10.18
C GLY A 221 10.26 -6.36 -10.89
N ASP A 222 9.34 -7.05 -10.22
CA ASP A 222 8.55 -8.13 -10.80
C ASP A 222 7.11 -7.65 -11.01
N ILE A 223 6.64 -7.72 -12.26
CA ILE A 223 5.29 -7.33 -12.63
C ILE A 223 4.52 -8.53 -13.17
N SER A 224 3.37 -8.79 -12.56
CA SER A 224 2.42 -9.80 -13.02
C SER A 224 1.08 -9.17 -13.40
N GLN A 225 0.43 -9.78 -14.39
CA GLN A 225 -0.81 -9.29 -14.98
C GLN A 225 -1.87 -10.39 -14.93
N GLU A 226 -3.04 -10.10 -14.39
CA GLU A 226 -4.17 -11.02 -14.32
C GLU A 226 -5.41 -10.37 -14.93
N VAL A 227 -5.99 -10.97 -15.98
CA VAL A 227 -7.17 -10.41 -16.66
C VAL A 227 -8.44 -10.97 -16.03
N ILE A 228 -9.27 -10.09 -15.47
CA ILE A 228 -10.54 -10.42 -14.82
C ILE A 228 -11.64 -9.52 -15.40
N GLY A 229 -12.54 -10.11 -16.19
CA GLY A 229 -13.71 -9.38 -16.72
C GLY A 229 -13.37 -8.19 -17.62
N GLY A 230 -12.25 -8.26 -18.37
CA GLY A 230 -11.80 -7.18 -19.26
C GLY A 230 -10.94 -6.10 -18.57
N ILE A 231 -10.78 -6.18 -17.25
CA ILE A 231 -9.84 -5.36 -16.48
C ILE A 231 -8.58 -6.19 -16.21
N THR A 232 -7.42 -5.60 -16.39
CA THR A 232 -6.15 -6.24 -16.03
C THR A 232 -5.73 -5.79 -14.63
N ARG A 233 -5.71 -6.72 -13.67
CA ARG A 233 -5.09 -6.50 -12.36
C ARG A 233 -3.58 -6.59 -12.53
N LEU A 234 -2.89 -5.47 -12.34
CA LEU A 234 -1.45 -5.39 -12.31
C LEU A 234 -0.96 -5.51 -10.87
N ARG A 235 -0.10 -6.49 -10.61
CA ARG A 235 0.66 -6.61 -9.37
C ARG A 235 2.11 -6.27 -9.66
N VAL A 236 2.65 -5.29 -8.96
CA VAL A 236 4.04 -4.85 -9.06
C VAL A 236 4.71 -5.11 -7.72
N VAL A 237 5.82 -5.84 -7.72
CA VAL A 237 6.63 -6.11 -6.54
C VAL A 237 8.02 -5.54 -6.75
N TRP A 238 8.38 -4.56 -5.92
CA TRP A 238 9.72 -4.00 -5.84
C TRP A 238 10.49 -4.69 -4.72
N THR A 239 11.64 -5.26 -5.03
CA THR A 239 12.52 -5.91 -4.06
C THR A 239 13.82 -5.12 -3.97
N VAL A 240 14.20 -4.71 -2.77
CA VAL A 240 15.52 -4.11 -2.52
C VAL A 240 16.45 -5.18 -1.98
N ARG A 241 17.59 -5.40 -2.65
CA ARG A 241 18.64 -6.33 -2.22
C ARG A 241 19.91 -5.59 -1.85
N ASP A 242 20.70 -6.16 -0.94
CA ASP A 242 22.03 -5.66 -0.62
C ASP A 242 23.12 -6.21 -1.56
N THR A 243 24.39 -5.85 -1.30
CA THR A 243 25.55 -6.32 -2.06
C THR A 243 25.78 -7.83 -2.01
N GLN A 244 25.18 -8.53 -1.04
CA GLN A 244 25.27 -9.98 -0.90
C GLN A 244 24.08 -10.68 -1.59
N GLY A 245 23.18 -9.92 -2.22
CA GLY A 245 21.95 -10.41 -2.84
C GLY A 245 20.84 -10.74 -1.84
N GLN A 246 21.03 -10.41 -0.55
CA GLN A 246 20.03 -10.62 0.49
C GLN A 246 18.91 -9.59 0.35
N GLU A 247 17.67 -10.04 0.50
CA GLU A 247 16.52 -9.14 0.51
C GLU A 247 16.54 -8.27 1.76
N VAL A 248 16.60 -6.96 1.55
CA VAL A 248 16.46 -5.94 2.59
C VAL A 248 14.97 -5.71 2.88
N GLY A 249 14.15 -5.79 1.83
CA GLY A 249 12.70 -5.77 1.95
C GLY A 249 12.00 -5.70 0.60
N THR A 250 10.68 -5.74 0.66
CA THR A 250 9.79 -5.74 -0.50
C THR A 250 8.66 -4.72 -0.35
N VAL A 251 8.25 -4.13 -1.48
CA VAL A 251 7.03 -3.33 -1.62
C VAL A 251 6.17 -3.96 -2.70
N SER A 252 4.93 -4.29 -2.38
CA SER A 252 3.95 -4.79 -3.36
C SER A 252 2.85 -3.77 -3.55
N GLN A 253 2.49 -3.53 -4.81
CA GLN A 253 1.35 -2.72 -5.22
C GLN A 253 0.45 -3.55 -6.13
N GLU A 254 -0.86 -3.40 -6.00
CA GLU A 254 -1.85 -4.03 -6.87
C GLU A 254 -2.85 -3.00 -7.34
N ASN A 255 -3.04 -2.87 -8.65
CA ASN A 255 -3.97 -1.90 -9.23
C ASN A 255 -4.74 -2.52 -10.40
N PRO A 256 -6.06 -2.31 -10.49
CA PRO A 256 -6.81 -2.58 -11.72
C PRO A 256 -6.46 -1.53 -12.79
N VAL A 257 -6.21 -1.99 -14.01
CA VAL A 257 -5.88 -1.16 -15.17
C VAL A 257 -6.64 -1.66 -16.39
N GLU A 258 -7.23 -0.76 -17.17
CA GLU A 258 -7.89 -1.15 -18.42
C GLU A 258 -6.86 -1.56 -19.47
N ALA A 259 -7.19 -2.54 -20.31
CA ALA A 259 -6.27 -3.09 -21.31
C ALA A 259 -5.73 -2.02 -22.28
N GLU A 260 -6.51 -0.98 -22.54
CA GLU A 260 -6.16 0.13 -23.43
C GLU A 260 -4.96 0.95 -22.91
N PHE A 261 -4.81 1.09 -21.59
CA PHE A 261 -3.66 1.76 -20.99
C PHE A 261 -2.36 0.97 -21.18
N LEU A 262 -2.45 -0.36 -21.15
CA LEU A 262 -1.29 -1.25 -21.31
C LEU A 262 -0.71 -1.21 -22.73
N GLU A 263 -1.53 -0.93 -23.74
CA GLU A 263 -1.10 -0.88 -25.13
C GLU A 263 -0.85 0.54 -25.64
N GLY A 264 -1.80 1.46 -25.41
CA GLY A 264 -1.79 2.80 -26.01
C GLY A 264 -1.13 3.87 -25.15
N GLN A 265 -1.13 3.69 -23.82
CA GLN A 265 -0.73 4.73 -22.86
C GLN A 265 0.38 4.26 -21.91
N PHE A 266 1.11 3.22 -22.30
CA PHE A 266 2.10 2.58 -21.44
C PHE A 266 3.16 3.55 -20.89
N PRO A 267 3.70 4.54 -21.64
CA PRO A 267 4.65 5.50 -21.08
C PRO A 267 4.12 6.29 -19.88
N ALA A 268 2.85 6.71 -19.91
CA ALA A 268 2.23 7.40 -18.78
C ALA A 268 2.00 6.44 -17.61
N LEU A 269 1.51 5.22 -17.90
CA LEU A 269 1.36 4.16 -16.90
C LEU A 269 2.70 3.84 -16.20
N ALA A 270 3.79 3.77 -16.97
CA ALA A 270 5.13 3.49 -16.47
C ALA A 270 5.62 4.57 -15.49
N VAL A 271 5.35 5.85 -15.76
CA VAL A 271 5.67 6.96 -14.84
C VAL A 271 4.92 6.80 -13.53
N ALA A 272 3.62 6.49 -13.58
CA ALA A 272 2.83 6.32 -12.37
C ALA A 272 3.26 5.09 -11.54
N ILE A 273 3.57 3.96 -12.19
CA ILE A 273 4.14 2.77 -11.53
C ILE A 273 5.50 3.11 -10.88
N ALA A 274 6.35 3.86 -11.59
CA ALA A 274 7.67 4.29 -11.12
C ALA A 274 7.60 5.22 -9.91
N ASP A 275 6.67 6.17 -9.91
CA ASP A 275 6.46 7.11 -8.79
C ASP A 275 6.01 6.36 -7.53
N GLY A 276 5.03 5.46 -7.64
CA GLY A 276 4.60 4.61 -6.52
C GLY A 276 5.71 3.67 -6.02
N GLY A 277 6.51 3.11 -6.93
CA GLY A 277 7.68 2.30 -6.58
C GLY A 277 8.75 3.08 -5.83
N THR A 278 9.06 4.29 -6.29
CA THR A 278 10.04 5.19 -5.67
C THR A 278 9.64 5.57 -4.25
N GLU A 279 8.36 5.91 -4.04
CA GLU A 279 7.83 6.22 -2.70
C GLU A 279 8.01 5.03 -1.74
N GLY A 280 7.63 3.82 -2.19
CA GLY A 280 7.76 2.60 -1.40
C GLY A 280 9.22 2.28 -1.05
N VAL A 281 10.11 2.35 -2.03
CA VAL A 281 11.55 2.13 -1.84
C VAL A 281 12.14 3.15 -0.87
N TYR A 282 11.77 4.42 -1.01
CA TYR A 282 12.22 5.48 -0.12
C TYR A 282 11.79 5.23 1.34
N ALA A 283 10.52 4.89 1.55
CA ALA A 283 9.99 4.58 2.88
C ALA A 283 10.69 3.37 3.50
N MET A 284 10.98 2.33 2.70
CA MET A 284 11.70 1.14 3.16
C MET A 284 13.13 1.46 3.59
N LEU A 285 13.91 2.14 2.74
CA LEU A 285 15.30 2.50 3.05
C LEU A 285 15.40 3.42 4.27
N SER A 286 14.42 4.30 4.44
CA SER A 286 14.34 5.16 5.61
C SER A 286 14.17 4.37 6.91
N ARG A 287 13.39 3.28 6.91
CA ARG A 287 13.20 2.40 8.08
C ARG A 287 14.45 1.62 8.42
N VAL A 288 15.10 1.00 7.42
CA VAL A 288 16.33 0.22 7.61
C VAL A 288 17.44 1.05 8.25
N ARG A 289 17.48 2.34 7.93
CA ARG A 289 18.46 3.26 8.53
C ARG A 289 18.13 3.63 9.99
N LEU A 290 16.86 3.69 10.35
CA LEU A 290 16.42 4.04 11.71
C LEU A 290 16.65 2.89 12.70
N ASP A 291 16.79 1.65 12.21
CA ASP A 291 17.11 0.46 13.01
C ASP A 291 18.53 -0.10 12.75
N PRO A 292 19.62 0.63 13.04
CA PRO A 292 20.98 0.11 12.89
C PRO A 292 21.32 -1.01 13.88
N ALA A 293 20.46 -1.27 14.88
CA ALA A 293 20.69 -2.25 15.94
C ALA A 293 20.29 -3.70 15.59
N SER A 294 19.61 -3.95 14.45
CA SER A 294 19.19 -5.30 14.05
C SER A 294 20.17 -6.04 13.12
N ASN A 295 21.18 -5.35 12.57
CA ASN A 295 22.14 -5.93 11.61
C ASN A 295 23.48 -6.33 12.25
N GLY A 296 23.51 -6.57 13.56
CA GLY A 296 24.70 -6.95 14.30
C GLY A 296 24.43 -8.07 15.30
N GLN A 297 24.15 -9.28 14.80
CA GLN A 297 24.45 -10.56 15.49
C GLN A 297 24.85 -11.61 14.46
#